data_AF-A0A7X3NP78-F1
#
_entry.id   AF-A0A7X3NP78-F1
#
_cell.length_a   1.000
_cell.length_b   1.000
_cell.length_c   1.000
_cell.angle_alpha   90.00
_cell.angle_beta   90.00
_cell.angle_gamma   90.00
#
_symmetry.space_group_name_H-M   'P 1'
#
loop_
_entity.id
_entity.type
_entity.pdbx_description
1 polymer ?
#
loop_
_entity_poly.entity_id
_entity_poly.type
_entity_poly.pdbx_seq_one_letter_code
_entity_poly.pdbx_strand_id
1 'polypeptide(L)'
;MKISSTFYVFVLLTMLLTFSPPFVTLAQQNLLAEAVVDAERDAPKYADSGHWFLMGCIFQNDPAKVDESISLPPTRLLGKSPEYVRLYAATYGEKVKKIRTNSIRVGMAAFCISSCAGFAMIMSADEF
;
A
#
# COMPACT_ATOMS: atom_id res chain seq x y z
N MET A 1 41.46 -47.32 9.10
CA MET A 1 41.43 -46.48 7.88
C MET A 1 41.85 -45.07 8.27
N LYS A 2 42.95 -44.52 7.72
CA LYS A 2 43.37 -43.13 7.96
C LYS A 2 42.63 -42.22 6.97
N ILE A 3 41.64 -41.47 7.45
CA ILE A 3 40.95 -40.45 6.65
C ILE A 3 41.95 -39.31 6.40
N SER A 4 42.16 -38.92 5.14
CA SER A 4 43.14 -37.91 4.75
C SER A 4 42.70 -36.50 5.15
N SER A 5 43.66 -35.64 5.50
CA SER A 5 43.40 -34.23 5.88
C SER A 5 42.62 -33.45 4.82
N THR A 6 42.81 -33.78 3.54
CA THR A 6 42.06 -33.22 2.41
C THR A 6 40.55 -33.47 2.48
N PHE A 7 40.12 -34.60 3.05
CA PHE A 7 38.71 -34.92 3.23
C PHE A 7 38.04 -33.97 4.22
N TYR A 8 38.72 -33.64 5.34
CA TYR A 8 38.20 -32.70 6.33
C TYR A 8 38.07 -31.29 5.77
N VAL A 9 39.05 -30.84 4.96
CA VAL A 9 38.98 -29.53 4.29
C VAL A 9 37.79 -29.48 3.34
N PHE A 10 37.55 -30.55 2.58
CA PHE A 10 36.42 -30.62 1.65
C PHE A 10 35.07 -30.59 2.38
N VAL A 11 34.94 -31.31 3.49
CA VAL A 11 33.73 -31.34 4.33
C VAL A 11 33.46 -29.98 4.98
N LEU A 12 34.51 -29.31 5.46
CA LEU A 12 34.38 -27.95 6.02
C LEU A 12 33.93 -26.95 4.94
N LEU A 13 34.51 -27.03 3.74
CA LEU A 13 34.16 -26.17 2.62
C LEU A 13 32.70 -26.39 2.19
N THR A 14 32.25 -27.64 2.08
CA THR A 14 30.87 -27.96 1.68
C THR A 14 29.85 -27.56 2.76
N MET A 15 30.18 -27.68 4.04
CA MET A 15 29.36 -27.14 5.13
C MET A 15 29.27 -25.61 5.07
N LEU A 16 30.39 -24.91 4.84
CA LEU A 16 30.40 -23.45 4.74
C LEU A 16 29.56 -22.95 3.56
N LEU A 17 29.67 -23.62 2.41
CA LEU A 17 28.92 -23.30 1.21
C LEU A 17 27.42 -23.56 1.37
N THR A 18 27.01 -24.65 2.03
CA THR A 18 25.58 -24.91 2.32
C THR A 18 25.00 -24.04 3.42
N PHE A 19 25.84 -23.42 4.26
CA PHE A 19 25.38 -22.50 5.30
C PHE A 19 25.23 -21.06 4.81
N SER A 20 25.80 -20.69 3.65
CA SER A 20 25.68 -19.34 3.07
C SER A 20 24.31 -18.92 2.52
N PRO A 21 23.48 -19.79 1.88
CA PRO A 21 22.18 -19.43 1.31
C PRO A 21 21.16 -18.83 2.30
N PRO A 22 20.98 -19.34 3.54
CA PRO A 22 19.99 -18.80 4.45
C PRO A 22 20.27 -17.33 4.82
N PHE A 23 21.53 -16.90 4.87
CA PHE A 23 21.88 -15.50 5.15
C PHE A 23 21.52 -14.57 3.99
N VAL A 24 21.72 -15.02 2.75
CA VAL A 24 21.34 -14.27 1.55
C VAL A 24 19.81 -14.13 1.48
N THR A 25 19.08 -15.19 1.78
CA THR A 25 17.60 -15.14 1.80
C THR A 25 17.06 -14.25 2.92
N LEU A 26 17.70 -14.25 4.10
CA LEU A 26 17.27 -13.43 5.24
C LEU A 26 17.47 -11.94 4.97
N ALA A 27 18.62 -11.57 4.38
CA ALA A 27 18.90 -10.20 3.98
C ALA A 27 17.88 -9.69 2.95
N GLN A 28 17.49 -10.54 1.99
CA GLN A 28 16.49 -10.20 0.99
C GLN A 28 15.09 -10.06 1.59
N GLN A 29 14.69 -10.94 2.50
CA GLN A 29 13.40 -10.86 3.19
C GLN A 29 13.25 -9.57 4.00
N ASN A 30 14.33 -9.12 4.67
CA ASN A 30 14.30 -7.89 5.46
C ASN A 30 14.06 -6.64 4.58
N LEU A 31 14.71 -6.57 3.41
CA LEU A 31 14.51 -5.47 2.44
C LEU A 31 13.07 -5.46 1.87
N LEU A 32 12.48 -6.63 1.66
CA LEU A 32 11.09 -6.73 1.19
C LEU A 32 10.10 -6.33 2.27
N ALA A 33 10.34 -6.72 3.53
CA ALA A 33 9.52 -6.29 4.66
C ALA A 33 9.57 -4.75 4.84
N GLU A 34 10.75 -4.14 4.69
CA GLU A 34 10.92 -2.69 4.70
C GLU A 34 10.06 -2.00 3.64
N ALA A 35 9.99 -2.56 2.42
CA ALA A 35 9.18 -2.01 1.32
C ALA A 35 7.69 -1.91 1.69
N VAL A 36 7.15 -2.93 2.35
CA VAL A 36 5.75 -2.95 2.79
C VAL A 36 5.51 -1.89 3.86
N VAL A 37 6.38 -1.84 4.88
CA VAL A 37 6.25 -0.89 5.99
C VAL A 37 6.34 0.56 5.49
N ASP A 38 7.29 0.85 4.60
CA ASP A 38 7.42 2.17 4.00
C ASP A 38 6.19 2.54 3.15
N ALA A 39 5.67 1.60 2.35
CA ALA A 39 4.48 1.81 1.54
C ALA A 39 3.25 2.13 2.40
N GLU A 40 3.03 1.37 3.47
CA GLU A 40 1.92 1.61 4.40
C GLU A 40 2.05 2.96 5.13
N ARG A 41 3.27 3.35 5.46
CA ARG A 41 3.56 4.64 6.12
C ARG A 41 3.30 5.83 5.20
N ASP A 42 3.64 5.70 3.92
CA ASP A 42 3.54 6.79 2.95
C ASP A 42 2.13 6.90 2.35
N ALA A 43 1.40 5.79 2.18
CA ALA A 43 0.05 5.75 1.63
C ALA A 43 -0.93 6.80 2.21
N PRO A 44 -1.10 6.96 3.55
CA PRO A 44 -2.05 7.93 4.08
C PRO A 44 -1.64 9.39 3.84
N LYS A 45 -0.35 9.68 3.63
CA LYS A 45 0.14 11.04 3.37
C LYS A 45 -0.23 11.52 1.96
N TYR A 46 -0.24 10.60 0.99
CA TYR A 46 -0.45 10.90 -0.42
C TYR A 46 -1.84 10.48 -0.94
N ALA A 47 -2.65 9.84 -0.10
CA ALA A 47 -4.01 9.46 -0.46
C ALA A 47 -4.94 10.66 -0.65
N ASP A 48 -4.65 11.80 0.00
CA ASP A 48 -5.46 13.03 -0.01
C ASP A 48 -6.95 12.77 0.28
N SER A 49 -7.21 12.12 1.42
CA SER A 49 -8.55 11.64 1.79
C SER A 49 -9.64 12.71 1.73
N GLY A 50 -9.29 13.98 1.96
CA GLY A 50 -10.22 15.11 1.94
C GLY A 50 -10.71 15.46 0.54
N HIS A 51 -9.81 15.54 -0.44
CA HIS A 51 -10.18 15.77 -1.83
C HIS A 51 -11.11 14.67 -2.35
N TRP A 52 -10.79 13.40 -2.07
CA TRP A 52 -11.61 12.27 -2.50
C TRP A 52 -12.96 12.16 -1.78
N PHE A 53 -13.03 12.61 -0.53
CA PHE A 53 -14.30 12.75 0.18
C PHE A 53 -15.19 13.80 -0.50
N LEU A 54 -14.63 14.99 -0.79
CA LEU A 54 -15.36 16.07 -1.47
C LEU A 54 -15.84 15.64 -2.87
N MET A 55 -14.99 14.93 -3.60
CA MET A 55 -15.33 14.34 -4.89
C MET A 55 -16.50 13.34 -4.79
N GLY A 56 -16.60 12.59 -3.69
CA GLY A 56 -17.75 11.74 -3.39
C GLY A 56 -19.03 12.52 -3.08
N CYS A 57 -18.93 13.64 -2.36
CA CYS A 57 -20.07 14.49 -2.04
C CYS A 57 -20.66 15.20 -3.26
N ILE A 58 -19.81 15.73 -4.15
CA ILE A 58 -20.24 16.64 -5.23
C ILE A 58 -20.45 15.90 -6.55
N PHE A 59 -19.53 15.02 -6.92
CA PHE A 59 -19.42 14.53 -8.29
C PHE A 59 -19.84 13.08 -8.48
N GLN A 60 -20.29 12.38 -7.42
CA GLN A 60 -20.67 10.96 -7.44
C GLN A 60 -19.67 10.11 -8.25
N ASN A 61 -18.38 10.32 -7.99
CA ASN A 61 -17.32 9.71 -8.77
C ASN A 61 -17.29 8.18 -8.65
N ASP A 62 -17.07 7.50 -9.77
CA ASP A 62 -16.91 6.05 -9.82
C ASP A 62 -15.58 5.65 -9.16
N PRO A 63 -15.59 4.75 -8.14
CA PRO A 63 -14.37 4.25 -7.52
C PRO A 63 -13.41 3.54 -8.49
N ALA A 64 -13.86 3.10 -9.67
CA ALA A 64 -13.00 2.49 -10.68
C ALA A 64 -11.93 3.45 -11.25
N LYS A 65 -12.19 4.77 -11.24
CA LYS A 65 -11.25 5.78 -11.75
C LYS A 65 -10.12 6.12 -10.78
N VAL A 66 -10.15 5.56 -9.57
CA VAL A 66 -9.14 5.82 -8.54
C VAL A 66 -7.77 5.28 -8.95
N ASP A 67 -7.71 4.14 -9.65
CA ASP A 67 -6.45 3.47 -9.99
C ASP A 67 -5.56 4.31 -10.91
N GLU A 68 -6.14 5.00 -11.88
CA GLU A 68 -5.42 5.83 -12.85
C GLU A 68 -4.76 7.06 -12.20
N SER A 69 -5.30 7.51 -11.07
CA SER A 69 -4.83 8.70 -10.35
C SER A 69 -3.72 8.41 -9.32
N ILE A 70 -3.25 7.17 -9.20
CA ILE A 70 -2.24 6.79 -8.20
C ILE A 70 -0.86 7.17 -8.72
N SER A 71 -0.35 8.31 -8.26
CA SER A 71 1.05 8.70 -8.45
C SER A 71 1.92 8.08 -7.38
N LEU A 72 3.01 7.43 -7.78
CA LEU A 72 4.04 6.95 -6.86
C LEU A 72 4.97 8.10 -6.46
N PRO A 73 5.49 8.13 -5.22
CA PRO A 73 6.48 9.10 -4.80
C PRO A 73 7.85 8.76 -5.42
N PRO A 74 8.35 9.54 -6.41
CA PRO A 74 9.56 9.18 -7.16
C PRO A 74 10.81 9.18 -6.27
N THR A 75 10.87 10.09 -5.29
CA THR A 75 12.01 10.25 -4.38
C THR A 75 12.30 9.00 -3.53
N ARG A 76 11.29 8.17 -3.26
CA ARG A 76 11.43 6.95 -2.46
C ARG A 76 11.94 5.75 -3.27
N LEU A 77 11.83 5.81 -4.61
CA LEU A 77 12.14 4.68 -5.49
C LEU A 77 13.54 4.77 -6.12
N LEU A 78 14.19 5.94 -6.02
CA LEU A 78 15.53 6.16 -6.55
C LEU A 78 16.57 5.31 -5.80
N GLY A 79 17.32 4.48 -6.55
CA GLY A 79 18.41 3.65 -6.01
C GLY A 79 17.96 2.36 -5.31
N LYS A 80 16.66 2.05 -5.28
CA LYS A 80 16.15 0.79 -4.71
C LYS A 80 16.15 -0.34 -5.75
N SER A 81 16.17 -1.59 -5.28
CA SER A 81 16.12 -2.77 -6.15
C SER A 81 14.76 -2.87 -6.87
N PRO A 82 14.69 -3.50 -8.06
CA PRO A 82 13.45 -3.66 -8.80
C PRO A 82 12.39 -4.45 -8.01
N GLU A 83 12.83 -5.41 -7.18
CA GLU A 83 11.92 -6.17 -6.30
C GLU A 83 11.32 -5.31 -5.19
N TYR A 84 12.11 -4.41 -4.59
CA TYR A 84 11.62 -3.44 -3.62
C TYR A 84 10.59 -2.52 -4.26
N VAL A 85 10.88 -1.97 -5.44
CA VAL A 85 9.98 -1.05 -6.14
C VAL A 85 8.66 -1.73 -6.50
N ARG A 86 8.70 -2.96 -6.98
CA ARG A 86 7.48 -3.72 -7.34
C ARG A 86 6.60 -3.98 -6.12
N LEU A 87 7.19 -4.43 -5.01
CA LEU A 87 6.45 -4.72 -3.79
C LEU A 87 5.90 -3.45 -3.14
N TYR A 88 6.70 -2.38 -3.10
CA TYR A 88 6.28 -1.06 -2.66
C TYR A 88 5.10 -0.54 -3.50
N ALA A 89 5.20 -0.59 -4.83
CA ALA A 89 4.17 -0.10 -5.74
C ALA A 89 2.83 -0.83 -5.56
N ALA A 90 2.87 -2.16 -5.47
CA ALA A 90 1.67 -2.97 -5.28
C ALA A 90 0.97 -2.65 -3.95
N THR A 91 1.73 -2.64 -2.85
CA THR A 91 1.17 -2.38 -1.50
C THR A 91 0.71 -0.94 -1.32
N TYR A 92 1.48 0.03 -1.82
CA TYR A 92 1.12 1.44 -1.80
C TYR A 92 -0.16 1.70 -2.61
N GLY A 93 -0.24 1.17 -3.84
CA GLY A 93 -1.40 1.33 -4.70
C GLY A 93 -2.67 0.76 -4.07
N GLU A 94 -2.59 -0.44 -3.49
CA GLU A 94 -3.73 -1.07 -2.82
C GLU A 94 -4.22 -0.24 -1.61
N LYS A 95 -3.30 0.27 -0.78
CA LYS A 95 -3.64 1.08 0.39
C LYS A 95 -4.24 2.43 0.01
N VAL A 96 -3.63 3.13 -0.94
CA VAL A 96 -4.15 4.41 -1.45
C VAL A 96 -5.52 4.23 -2.07
N LYS A 97 -5.69 3.20 -2.92
CA LYS A 97 -6.99 2.85 -3.51
C LYS A 97 -8.04 2.64 -2.44
N LYS A 98 -7.73 1.86 -1.40
CA LYS A 98 -8.65 1.59 -0.29
C LYS A 98 -9.05 2.85 0.44
N ILE A 99 -8.10 3.73 0.77
CA ILE A 99 -8.36 5.00 1.46
C ILE A 99 -9.26 5.89 0.60
N ARG A 100 -8.90 6.12 -0.66
CA ARG A 100 -9.65 6.99 -1.58
C ARG A 100 -11.07 6.46 -1.83
N THR A 101 -11.21 5.16 -2.09
CA THR A 101 -12.51 4.50 -2.28
C THR A 101 -13.39 4.64 -1.04
N ASN A 102 -12.81 4.49 0.15
CA ASN A 102 -13.55 4.66 1.39
C ASN A 102 -13.99 6.12 1.56
N SER A 103 -13.11 7.09 1.32
CA SER A 103 -13.47 8.52 1.37
C SER A 103 -14.61 8.87 0.42
N ILE A 104 -14.59 8.38 -0.83
CA ILE A 104 -15.67 8.60 -1.81
C ILE A 104 -16.99 8.05 -1.28
N ARG A 105 -16.99 6.82 -0.75
CA ARG A 105 -18.20 6.18 -0.20
C ARG A 105 -18.77 6.97 0.98
N VAL A 106 -17.92 7.42 1.88
CA VAL A 106 -18.33 8.24 3.03
C VAL A 106 -18.89 9.59 2.56
N GLY A 107 -18.27 10.22 1.55
CA GLY A 107 -18.77 11.47 0.96
C GLY A 107 -20.14 11.33 0.31
N MET A 108 -20.34 10.27 -0.48
CA MET A 108 -21.64 9.99 -1.10
C MET A 108 -22.74 9.77 -0.05
N ALA A 109 -22.45 9.01 1.01
CA ALA A 109 -23.40 8.80 2.11
C ALA A 109 -23.75 10.11 2.83
N ALA A 110 -22.75 10.96 3.10
CA ALA A 110 -22.96 12.26 3.74
C ALA A 110 -23.86 13.17 2.91
N PHE A 111 -23.67 13.20 1.58
CA PHE A 111 -24.51 13.98 0.67
C PHE A 111 -25.98 13.54 0.73
N CYS A 112 -26.25 12.23 0.63
CA CYS A 112 -27.61 11.70 0.71
C CYS A 112 -28.32 12.06 2.02
N ILE A 113 -27.62 11.98 3.14
CA ILE A 113 -28.18 12.35 4.46
C ILE A 113 -28.51 13.84 4.50
N SER A 114 -27.60 14.69 4.04
CA SER A 114 -27.79 16.14 4.01
C SER A 114 -28.99 16.53 3.15
N SER A 115 -29.16 15.93 1.96
CA SER A 115 -30.30 16.24 1.10
C SER A 115 -31.63 15.85 1.73
N CYS A 116 -31.72 14.65 2.34
CA CYS A 116 -32.96 14.19 2.96
C CYS A 116 -33.38 15.06 4.14
N ALA A 117 -32.44 15.48 4.98
CA ALA A 117 -32.72 16.38 6.11
C ALA A 117 -33.21 17.76 5.63
N GLY A 118 -32.61 18.32 4.57
CA GLY A 118 -33.05 19.57 3.98
C GLY A 118 -34.48 19.51 3.45
N PHE A 119 -34.82 18.46 2.70
CA PHE A 119 -36.19 18.26 2.20
C PHE A 119 -37.21 18.07 3.33
N ALA A 120 -36.87 17.32 4.38
CA ALA A 120 -37.75 17.14 5.53
C ALA A 120 -38.05 18.48 6.24
N MET A 121 -37.03 19.34 6.40
CA MET A 121 -37.21 20.66 7.03
C MET A 121 -38.06 21.60 6.18
N ILE A 122 -37.90 21.57 4.85
CA ILE A 122 -38.74 22.37 3.93
C ILE A 122 -40.20 21.90 4.00
N MET A 123 -40.46 20.59 3.96
CA MET A 123 -41.83 20.07 4.08
C MET A 123 -42.48 20.43 5.42
N SER A 124 -41.73 20.43 6.52
CA SER A 124 -42.25 20.87 7.82
C SER A 124 -42.52 22.37 7.93
N ALA A 125 -41.94 23.17 7.05
CA ALA A 125 -42.14 24.63 7.01
C ALA A 125 -43.37 25.05 6.18
N ASP A 126 -43.82 24.21 5.24
CA ASP A 126 -45.03 24.44 4.43
C ASP A 126 -46.34 24.05 5.15
N GLU A 127 -46.27 23.37 6.30
CA GLU A 127 -47.45 22.99 7.11
C GLU A 127 -47.89 24.09 8.12
N PHE A 128 -47.32 25.30 8.06
CA PHE A 128 -47.66 26.45 8.93
C PHE A 128 -48.12 27.68 8.12
#